data_AF-A0A5D9C1V7-F1
#
_entry.id   AF-A0A5D9C1V7-F1
#
_cell.length_a   1.000
_cell.length_b   1.000
_cell.length_c   1.000
_cell.angle_alpha   90.00
_cell.angle_beta   90.00
_cell.angle_gamma   90.00
#
_symmetry.space_group_name_H-M   'P 1'
#
loop_
_entity.id
_entity.type
_entity.pdbx_description
1 polymer ?
#
loop_
_entity_poly.entity_id
_entity_poly.type
_entity_poly.pdbx_seq_one_letter_code
_entity_poly.pdbx_strand_id
1 'polypeptide(L)'
;MLDRLQALHDAAIKGIDALEALATEVEPRLAEVAAARLAISKVSRVRASFLEATVYPAIEAFAPQAIAGLRSRGRERMLASSEHIKRWTTAELQTNWPEYRVLSKGLRIGMRARIREEQALLYPLILRLRKAA
;
A
#
# COMPACT_ATOMS: atom_id res chain seq x y z
N MET A 1 16.35 -5.08 -7.77
CA MET A 1 15.56 -4.71 -6.57
C MET A 1 14.79 -3.42 -6.75
N LEU A 2 15.46 -2.31 -7.08
CA LEU A 2 14.83 -0.99 -7.20
C LEU A 2 13.68 -0.97 -8.21
N ASP A 3 13.92 -1.40 -9.45
CA ASP A 3 12.92 -1.38 -10.53
C ASP A 3 11.67 -2.18 -10.16
N ARG A 4 11.85 -3.32 -9.48
CA ARG A 4 10.75 -4.14 -8.99
C ARG A 4 9.95 -3.43 -7.90
N LEU A 5 10.63 -2.77 -6.96
CA LEU A 5 9.95 -2.00 -5.91
C LEU A 5 9.19 -0.81 -6.50
N GLN A 6 9.79 -0.10 -7.48
CA GLN A 6 9.15 0.98 -8.23
C GLN A 6 7.88 0.51 -8.92
N ALA A 7 7.94 -0.59 -9.69
CA ALA A 7 6.76 -1.14 -10.35
C ALA A 7 5.63 -1.51 -9.35
N LEU A 8 5.97 -1.99 -8.16
CA LEU A 8 5.00 -2.29 -7.11
C LEU A 8 4.41 -1.04 -6.47
N HIS A 9 5.20 0.03 -6.30
CA HIS A 9 4.71 1.33 -5.86
C HIS A 9 3.77 1.95 -6.90
N ASP A 10 4.15 1.94 -8.18
CA ASP A 10 3.36 2.51 -9.26
C ASP A 10 2.03 1.78 -9.41
N ALA A 11 2.05 0.44 -9.36
CA ALA A 11 0.82 -0.37 -9.38
C ALA A 11 -0.09 -0.07 -8.18
N ALA A 12 0.48 0.15 -7.00
CA ALA A 12 -0.29 0.51 -5.81
C ALA A 12 -0.91 1.91 -5.95
N ILE A 13 -0.13 2.90 -6.40
CA ILE A 13 -0.61 4.27 -6.64
C ILE A 13 -1.75 4.25 -7.66
N LYS A 14 -1.59 3.57 -8.79
CA LYS A 14 -2.64 3.42 -9.80
C LYS A 14 -3.92 2.81 -9.24
N GLY A 15 -3.80 1.78 -8.39
CA GLY A 15 -4.96 1.19 -7.72
C GLY A 15 -5.67 2.18 -6.78
N ILE A 16 -4.88 2.95 -6.00
CA ILE A 16 -5.40 3.97 -5.08
C ILE A 16 -6.12 5.08 -5.87
N ASP A 17 -5.55 5.54 -6.99
CA ASP A 17 -6.14 6.56 -7.86
C ASP A 17 -7.47 6.07 -8.47
N ALA A 18 -7.53 4.81 -8.92
CA ALA A 18 -8.76 4.23 -9.43
C ALA A 18 -9.86 4.16 -8.36
N LEU A 19 -9.51 3.75 -7.13
CA LEU A 19 -10.46 3.74 -6.02
C LEU A 19 -10.90 5.15 -5.63
N GLU A 20 -10.01 6.14 -5.73
CA GLU A 20 -10.34 7.54 -5.47
C GLU A 20 -11.37 8.08 -6.47
N ALA A 21 -11.19 7.82 -7.76
CA ALA A 21 -12.14 8.22 -8.79
C ALA A 21 -13.52 7.57 -8.57
N LEU A 22 -13.56 6.29 -8.17
CA LEU A 22 -14.83 5.64 -7.83
C LEU A 22 -15.48 6.26 -6.59
N ALA A 23 -14.69 6.66 -5.60
CA ALA A 23 -15.18 7.27 -4.36
C ALA A 23 -15.61 8.74 -4.50
N THR A 24 -15.50 9.37 -5.67
CA THR A 24 -16.10 10.69 -5.92
C THR A 24 -17.55 10.62 -6.37
N GLU A 25 -18.00 9.46 -6.85
CA GLU A 25 -19.37 9.25 -7.31
C GLU A 25 -20.40 9.36 -6.19
N VAL A 26 -21.59 9.88 -6.53
CA VAL A 26 -22.72 9.96 -5.58
C VAL A 26 -23.23 8.57 -5.23
N GLU A 27 -23.36 7.69 -6.22
CA GLU A 27 -23.81 6.31 -6.06
C GLU A 27 -22.65 5.31 -6.25
N PRO A 28 -22.60 4.22 -5.47
CA PRO A 28 -21.51 3.26 -5.55
C PRO A 28 -21.60 2.40 -6.81
N ARG A 29 -20.54 2.42 -7.63
CA ARG A 29 -20.29 1.37 -8.64
C ARG A 29 -19.71 0.13 -7.97
N LEU A 30 -20.57 -0.60 -7.25
CA LEU A 30 -20.19 -1.64 -6.28
C LEU A 30 -19.17 -2.67 -6.81
N ALA A 31 -19.39 -3.20 -8.01
CA ALA A 31 -18.49 -4.19 -8.61
C ALA A 31 -17.09 -3.61 -8.86
N GLU A 32 -17.02 -2.37 -9.37
CA GLU A 32 -15.75 -1.68 -9.63
C GLU A 32 -15.03 -1.33 -8.34
N VAL A 33 -15.76 -0.88 -7.31
CA VAL A 33 -15.19 -0.59 -5.98
C VAL A 33 -14.62 -1.85 -5.35
N ALA A 34 -15.35 -2.97 -5.40
CA ALA A 34 -14.88 -4.26 -4.89
C ALA A 34 -13.61 -4.73 -5.64
N ALA A 35 -13.61 -4.63 -6.97
CA ALA A 35 -12.46 -4.99 -7.80
C ALA A 35 -11.22 -4.12 -7.50
N ALA A 36 -11.40 -2.80 -7.39
CA ALA A 36 -10.32 -1.87 -7.08
C ALA A 36 -9.69 -2.16 -5.70
N ARG A 37 -10.53 -2.39 -4.68
CA ARG A 37 -10.06 -2.75 -3.33
C ARG A 37 -9.29 -4.06 -3.33
N LEU A 38 -9.78 -5.08 -4.04
CA LEU A 38 -9.08 -6.36 -4.16
C LEU A 38 -7.72 -6.19 -4.87
N ALA A 39 -7.66 -5.39 -5.94
CA ALA A 39 -6.44 -5.11 -6.68
C ALA A 39 -5.38 -4.42 -5.79
N ILE A 40 -5.77 -3.37 -5.05
CA ILE A 40 -4.88 -2.69 -4.08
C ILE A 40 -4.37 -3.68 -3.04
N SER A 41 -5.24 -4.53 -2.52
CA SER A 41 -4.90 -5.54 -1.50
C SER A 41 -3.89 -6.56 -2.03
N LYS A 42 -4.08 -7.03 -3.26
CA LYS A 42 -3.16 -7.95 -3.93
C LYS A 42 -1.78 -7.32 -4.10
N VAL A 43 -1.71 -6.10 -4.64
CA VAL A 43 -0.44 -5.40 -4.83
C VAL A 43 0.25 -5.13 -3.49
N SER A 44 -0.50 -4.72 -2.47
CA SER A 44 0.05 -4.46 -1.13
C SER A 44 0.65 -5.71 -0.50
N ARG A 45 0.01 -6.89 -0.65
CA ARG A 45 0.56 -8.17 -0.18
C ARG A 45 1.85 -8.55 -0.92
N VAL A 46 1.86 -8.41 -2.25
CA VAL A 46 3.06 -8.69 -3.05
C VAL A 46 4.20 -7.74 -2.67
N ARG A 47 3.90 -6.44 -2.47
CA ARG A 47 4.87 -5.45 -1.99
C ARG A 47 5.43 -5.81 -0.63
N ALA A 48 4.56 -6.10 0.35
CA ALA A 48 4.99 -6.47 1.70
C ALA A 48 5.88 -7.72 1.69
N SER A 49 5.49 -8.76 0.94
CA SER A 49 6.30 -9.97 0.80
C SER A 49 7.67 -9.69 0.17
N PHE A 50 7.73 -8.86 -0.89
CA PHE A 50 8.99 -8.49 -1.52
C PHE A 50 9.89 -7.65 -0.60
N LEU A 51 9.30 -6.74 0.17
CA LEU A 51 10.02 -5.96 1.16
C LEU A 51 10.65 -6.87 2.23
N GLU A 52 9.85 -7.75 2.82
CA GLU A 52 10.29 -8.65 3.90
C GLU A 52 11.31 -9.70 3.44
N ALA A 53 11.11 -10.30 2.26
CA ALA A 53 11.94 -11.41 1.79
C ALA A 53 13.21 -10.97 1.06
N THR A 54 13.21 -9.79 0.43
CA THR A 54 14.32 -9.37 -0.44
C THR A 54 14.92 -8.04 0.00
N VAL A 55 14.12 -6.99 0.14
CA VAL A 55 14.66 -5.64 0.33
C VAL A 55 15.22 -5.46 1.74
N TYR A 56 14.47 -5.86 2.76
CA TYR A 56 14.83 -5.66 4.15
C TYR A 56 16.12 -6.40 4.55
N PRO A 57 16.30 -7.69 4.23
CA PRO A 57 17.55 -8.39 4.54
C PRO A 57 18.78 -7.76 3.88
N ALA A 58 18.67 -7.35 2.60
CA ALA A 58 19.76 -6.73 1.87
C ALA A 58 20.17 -5.37 2.47
N ILE A 59 19.18 -4.59 2.93
CA ILE A 59 19.41 -3.30 3.57
C ILE A 59 19.97 -3.47 4.98
N GLU A 60 19.44 -4.41 5.77
CA GLU A 60 19.92 -4.69 7.13
C GLU A 60 21.39 -5.12 7.14
N ALA A 61 21.82 -5.90 6.14
CA ALA A 61 23.22 -6.30 5.99
C ALA A 61 24.18 -5.13 5.71
N PHE A 62 23.70 -4.06 5.08
CA PHE A 62 24.51 -2.90 4.68
C PHE A 62 24.38 -1.69 5.63
N ALA A 63 23.19 -1.45 6.15
CA ALA A 63 22.86 -0.36 7.05
C ALA A 63 21.96 -0.89 8.19
N PRO A 64 22.57 -1.50 9.23
CA PRO A 64 21.84 -2.03 10.37
C PRO A 64 20.91 -0.99 10.99
N GLN A 65 19.73 -1.42 11.41
CA GLN A 65 18.67 -0.60 12.04
C GLN A 65 17.97 0.43 11.16
N ALA A 66 18.44 0.70 9.94
CA ALA A 66 17.85 1.73 9.06
C ALA A 66 16.35 1.51 8.77
N ILE A 67 15.87 0.27 8.86
CA ILE A 67 14.50 -0.11 8.49
C ILE A 67 13.62 -0.57 9.66
N ALA A 68 14.12 -0.62 10.89
CA ALA A 68 13.37 -1.20 12.03
C ALA A 68 12.03 -0.48 12.25
N GLY A 69 12.05 0.86 12.27
CA GLY A 69 10.85 1.68 12.39
C GLY A 69 9.91 1.54 11.19
N LEU A 70 10.48 1.47 9.97
CA LEU A 70 9.72 1.27 8.74
C LEU A 70 8.97 -0.08 8.77
N ARG A 71 9.64 -1.15 9.19
CA ARG A 71 9.10 -2.51 9.25
C ARG A 71 7.97 -2.65 10.29
N SER A 72 8.15 -2.08 11.49
CA SER A 72 7.12 -2.11 12.54
C SER A 72 5.81 -1.46 12.10
N ARG A 73 5.89 -0.21 11.60
CA ARG A 73 4.71 0.52 11.08
C ARG A 73 4.04 -0.18 9.90
N GLY A 74 4.80 -0.96 9.12
CA GLY A 74 4.26 -1.74 7.99
C GLY A 74 3.27 -2.81 8.46
N ARG A 75 3.60 -3.53 9.54
CA ARG A 75 2.76 -4.60 10.09
C ARG A 75 1.42 -4.08 10.64
N GLU A 76 1.46 -3.00 11.41
CA GLU A 76 0.25 -2.36 11.96
C GLU A 76 -0.72 -1.94 10.85
N ARG A 77 -0.20 -1.36 9.76
CA ARG A 77 -1.01 -0.91 8.62
C ARG A 77 -1.59 -2.08 7.81
N MET A 78 -0.88 -3.21 7.72
CA MET A 78 -1.41 -4.41 7.08
C MET A 78 -2.62 -4.98 7.84
N LEU A 79 -2.55 -4.97 9.18
CA LEU A 79 -3.68 -5.39 10.01
C LEU A 79 -4.89 -4.47 9.80
N ALA A 80 -4.68 -3.15 9.89
CA ALA A 80 -5.74 -2.16 9.66
C ALA A 80 -6.38 -2.27 8.26
N SER A 81 -5.57 -2.53 7.22
CA SER A 81 -6.08 -2.73 5.86
C SER A 81 -6.93 -4.00 5.74
N SER A 82 -6.53 -5.08 6.42
CA SER A 82 -7.25 -6.36 6.40
C SER A 82 -8.62 -6.23 7.06
N GLU A 83 -8.69 -5.57 8.22
CA GLU A 83 -9.96 -5.30 8.91
C GLU A 83 -10.89 -4.38 8.11
N HIS A 84 -10.33 -3.38 7.43
CA HIS A 84 -11.11 -2.54 6.53
C HIS A 84 -11.73 -3.32 5.36
N ILE A 85 -11.00 -4.29 4.79
CA ILE A 85 -11.54 -5.11 3.70
C ILE A 85 -12.70 -5.98 4.19
N LYS A 86 -12.53 -6.61 5.36
CA LYS A 86 -13.57 -7.46 5.97
C LYS A 86 -14.84 -6.69 6.31
N ARG A 87 -14.70 -5.49 6.90
CA ARG A 87 -15.86 -4.67 7.30
C ARG A 87 -16.72 -4.27 6.10
N TRP A 88 -16.10 -3.75 5.05
CA TRP A 88 -16.83 -3.17 3.92
C TRP A 88 -17.20 -4.25 2.89
N THR A 89 -18.26 -5.01 3.16
CA THR A 89 -18.86 -5.92 2.18
C THR A 89 -19.62 -5.13 1.09
N THR A 90 -20.07 -5.80 0.03
CA THR A 90 -20.93 -5.17 -0.99
C THR A 90 -22.21 -4.60 -0.38
N ALA A 91 -22.83 -5.30 0.57
CA ALA A 91 -24.02 -4.85 1.28
C ALA A 91 -23.72 -3.59 2.13
N GLU A 92 -22.61 -3.59 2.86
CA GLU A 92 -22.18 -2.42 3.65
C GLU A 92 -21.86 -1.22 2.76
N LEU A 93 -21.22 -1.44 1.61
CA LEU A 93 -20.96 -0.37 0.65
C LEU A 93 -22.25 0.23 0.09
N GLN A 94 -23.28 -0.59 -0.16
CA GLN A 94 -24.57 -0.12 -0.67
C GLN A 94 -25.31 0.74 0.36
N THR A 95 -25.30 0.32 1.62
CA THR A 95 -26.03 1.00 2.71
C THR A 95 -25.28 2.23 3.22
N ASN A 96 -23.96 2.13 3.35
CA ASN A 96 -23.14 3.10 4.09
C ASN A 96 -22.12 3.80 3.15
N TRP A 97 -22.47 4.01 1.89
CA TRP A 97 -21.58 4.62 0.88
C TRP A 97 -20.99 5.98 1.31
N PRO A 98 -21.75 6.94 1.86
CA PRO A 98 -21.19 8.22 2.29
C PRO A 98 -20.11 8.06 3.38
N GLU A 99 -20.33 7.18 4.36
CA GLU A 99 -19.35 6.87 5.40
C GLU A 99 -18.10 6.22 4.79
N TYR A 100 -18.29 5.27 3.88
CA TYR A 100 -17.19 4.62 3.17
C TYR A 100 -16.30 5.65 2.45
N ARG A 101 -16.88 6.62 1.73
CA ARG A 101 -16.11 7.64 0.99
C ARG A 101 -15.17 8.41 1.91
N VAL A 102 -15.64 8.79 3.10
CA VAL A 102 -14.86 9.51 4.12
C VAL A 102 -13.74 8.63 4.67
N LEU A 103 -14.05 7.41 5.09
CA LEU A 103 -13.06 6.51 5.69
C LEU A 103 -12.01 6.02 4.67
N SER A 104 -12.45 5.72 3.45
CA SER A 104 -11.60 5.32 2.33
C SER A 104 -10.59 6.41 2.01
N LYS A 105 -10.96 7.70 2.07
CA LYS A 105 -10.03 8.82 1.87
C LYS A 105 -8.86 8.76 2.86
N GLY A 106 -9.13 8.54 4.15
CA GLY A 106 -8.09 8.43 5.18
C GLY A 106 -7.12 7.28 4.91
N LEU A 107 -7.64 6.11 4.50
CA LEU A 107 -6.82 4.95 4.15
C LEU A 107 -5.95 5.21 2.92
N ARG A 108 -6.51 5.78 1.85
CA ARG A 108 -5.76 6.12 0.63
C ARG A 108 -4.63 7.10 0.93
N ILE A 109 -4.88 8.13 1.75
CA ILE A 109 -3.84 9.06 2.22
C ILE A 109 -2.73 8.30 2.96
N GLY A 110 -3.10 7.41 3.90
CA GLY A 110 -2.15 6.60 4.66
C GLY A 110 -1.31 5.67 3.78
N MET A 111 -1.91 5.05 2.76
CA MET A 111 -1.21 4.21 1.80
C MET A 111 -0.20 5.01 0.96
N ARG A 112 -0.58 6.20 0.48
CA ARG A 112 0.33 7.08 -0.27
C ARG A 112 1.47 7.58 0.59
N ALA A 113 1.19 8.01 1.82
CA ALA A 113 2.22 8.43 2.77
C ALA A 113 3.23 7.32 3.03
N ARG A 114 2.76 6.07 3.16
CA ARG A 114 3.63 4.91 3.33
C ARG A 114 4.54 4.67 2.13
N ILE A 115 3.99 4.73 0.91
CA ILE A 115 4.81 4.56 -0.31
C ILE A 115 5.87 5.65 -0.39
N ARG A 116 5.54 6.90 -0.06
CA ARG A 116 6.53 8.00 -0.02
C ARG A 116 7.63 7.78 1.01
N GLU A 117 7.28 7.28 2.19
CA GLU A 117 8.25 6.91 3.24
C GLU A 117 9.19 5.80 2.75
N GLU A 118 8.64 4.76 2.12
CA GLU A 118 9.40 3.66 1.49
C GLU A 118 10.32 4.19 0.38
N GLN A 119 9.84 5.09 -0.48
CA GLN A 119 10.64 5.71 -1.54
C GLN A 119 11.80 6.54 -0.97
N ALA A 120 11.51 7.44 -0.03
CA ALA A 120 12.50 8.35 0.54
C ALA A 120 13.62 7.61 1.26
N LEU A 121 13.31 6.50 1.93
CA LEU A 121 14.28 5.72 2.69
C LEU A 121 14.96 4.64 1.85
N LEU A 122 14.19 3.78 1.17
CA LEU A 122 14.73 2.55 0.57
C LEU A 122 15.40 2.81 -0.77
N TYR A 123 14.89 3.72 -1.61
CA TYR A 123 15.46 3.93 -2.95
C TYR A 123 16.93 4.37 -2.90
N PRO A 124 17.32 5.40 -2.14
CA PRO A 124 18.72 5.81 -2.07
C PRO A 124 19.62 4.71 -1.49
N LEU A 125 19.12 3.93 -0.52
CA LEU A 125 19.88 2.82 0.05
C LEU A 125 20.09 1.67 -0.95
N ILE A 126 19.07 1.31 -1.72
CA ILE A 126 19.18 0.29 -2.79
C ILE A 126 20.16 0.77 -3.88
N LEU A 127 20.15 2.06 -4.22
CA LEU A 127 21.12 2.61 -5.19
C LEU A 127 22.55 2.55 -4.66
N ARG A 128 22.77 2.84 -3.37
CA ARG A 128 24.09 2.72 -2.74
C ARG A 128 24.57 1.28 -2.69
N LEU A 129 23.69 0.35 -2.31
CA LEU A 129 23.95 -1.09 -2.34
C LEU A 129 24.41 -1.55 -3.73
N ARG A 130 23.72 -1.12 -4.81
CA ARG A 130 24.09 -1.47 -6.19
C ARG A 130 25.46 -0.94 -6.60
N LYS A 131 25.93 0.17 -6.02
CA LYS A 131 27.25 0.74 -6.30
C LYS A 131 28.37 0.08 -5.48
N ALA A 132 28.03 -0.55 -4.36
CA ALA A 132 28.98 -1.19 -3.45
C ALA A 132 29.18 -2.69 -3.74
N ALA A 133 28.31 -3.29 -4.57
CA ALA A 133 28.39 -4.65 -5.08
C ALA A 133 29.04 -4.66 -6.48
#